data_AF-A0A7C3D2D6-F1
#
_entry.id   AF-A0A7C3D2D6-F1
#
_cell.length_a   1.000
_cell.length_b   1.000
_cell.length_c   1.000
_cell.angle_alpha   90.00
_cell.angle_beta   90.00
_cell.angle_gamma   90.00
#
_symmetry.space_group_name_H-M   'P 1'
#
loop_
_entity.id
_entity.type
_entity.pdbx_description
1 polymer ?
#
loop_
_entity_poly.entity_id
_entity_poly.type
_entity_poly.pdbx_seq_one_letter_code
_entity_poly.pdbx_strand_id
1 'polypeptide(L)' 'DVRVPTMTGHVMLTIPPGTQNGRTFRLRGKGMPRLHQPGQYGDLYAKVEARLPTRLTDRQRELFEELRKLSS' A
#
# COMPACT_ATOMS: atom_id res chain seq x y z
N ASP A 1 7.10 -2.97 6.56
CA ASP A 1 6.98 -3.55 5.21
C ASP A 1 5.71 -4.37 5.07
N VAL A 2 5.16 -4.47 3.85
CA VAL A 2 3.95 -5.24 3.53
C VAL A 2 4.27 -6.22 2.41
N ARG A 3 3.76 -7.45 2.51
CA ARG A 3 3.91 -8.47 1.47
C ARG A 3 2.91 -8.23 0.35
N VAL A 4 3.40 -7.99 -0.87
CA VAL A 4 2.59 -7.78 -2.06
C VAL A 4 2.66 -9.02 -2.96
N PRO A 5 1.52 -9.65 -3.31
CA PRO A 5 1.50 -10.75 -4.27
C PRO A 5 1.79 -10.24 -5.69
N THR A 6 2.50 -11.05 -6.45
CA THR A 6 2.87 -10.82 -7.85
C THR A 6 2.65 -12.12 -8.63
N MET A 7 2.76 -12.07 -9.96
CA MET A 7 2.60 -13.26 -10.80
C MET A 7 3.67 -14.33 -10.58
N THR A 8 4.85 -13.95 -10.08
CA THR A 8 6.00 -14.84 -9.88
C THR A 8 6.29 -15.14 -8.40
N GLY A 9 5.37 -14.79 -7.50
CA GLY A 9 5.53 -14.97 -6.06
C GLY A 9 5.19 -13.69 -5.31
N HIS A 10 6.01 -13.31 -4.33
CA HIS A 10 5.74 -12.13 -3.49
C HIS A 10 6.95 -11.22 -3.40
N VAL A 11 6.70 -9.95 -3.18
CA VAL A 11 7.74 -8.96 -2.88
C VAL A 11 7.39 -8.23 -1.59
N MET A 12 8.43 -7.82 -0.86
CA MET A 12 8.27 -6.95 0.29
C MET A 12 8.26 -5.49 -0.20
N LEU A 13 7.17 -4.78 0.04
CA LEU A 13 7.04 -3.36 -0.23
C LEU A 13 7.21 -2.59 1.08
N THR A 14 8.24 -1.75 1.15
CA THR A 14 8.37 -0.76 2.22
C THR A 14 7.43 0.40 1.95
N ILE A 15 6.59 0.74 2.93
CA ILE A 15 5.69 1.90 2.88
C ILE A 15 6.31 2.98 3.77
N PRO A 16 6.86 4.07 3.20
CA PRO A 16 7.45 5.15 3.99
C PRO A 16 6.40 5.79 4.92
N PRO A 17 6.81 6.25 6.12
CA PRO A 17 5.95 7.04 6.99
C PRO A 17 5.37 8.25 6.25
N GLY A 18 4.12 8.62 6.57
CA GLY A 18 3.44 9.75 5.92
C GLY A 18 2.96 9.48 4.48
N THR A 19 3.05 8.23 4.00
CA THR A 19 2.48 7.86 2.70
C THR A 19 0.99 8.16 2.66
N GLN A 20 0.60 9.01 1.71
CA GLN A 20 -0.78 9.42 1.52
C GLN A 20 -1.63 8.28 0.96
N ASN A 21 -2.91 8.28 1.34
CA ASN A 21 -3.89 7.36 0.79
C ASN A 21 -4.00 7.55 -0.74
N GLY A 22 -4.12 6.45 -1.48
CA GLY A 22 -4.18 6.46 -2.94
C GLY A 22 -2.83 6.56 -3.64
N ARG A 23 -1.70 6.71 -2.92
CA ARG A 23 -0.36 6.68 -3.51
C ARG A 23 -0.12 5.34 -4.22
N THR A 24 0.47 5.39 -5.40
CA THR A 24 0.81 4.20 -6.19
C THR A 24 2.31 3.96 -6.21
N PHE A 25 2.72 2.74 -5.87
CA PHE A 25 4.10 2.27 -5.98
C PHE A 25 4.27 1.42 -7.24
N ARG A 26 5.36 1.64 -7.97
CA ARG A 26 5.70 0.87 -9.16
C ARG A 26 6.73 -0.20 -8.82
N LEU A 27 6.34 -1.46 -8.96
CA LEU A 27 7.17 -2.64 -8.81
C LEU A 27 7.66 -3.07 -10.20
N ARG A 28 8.87 -2.63 -10.55
CA ARG A 28 9.43 -2.85 -11.89
C ARG A 28 9.61 -4.34 -12.20
N GLY A 29 9.20 -4.78 -13.38
CA GLY A 29 9.38 -6.17 -13.83
C GLY A 29 8.55 -7.21 -13.08
N LYS A 30 7.56 -6.78 -12.28
CA LYS A 30 6.65 -7.67 -11.53
C LYS A 30 5.24 -7.76 -12.14
N GLY A 31 5.04 -7.16 -13.30
CA GLY A 31 3.81 -7.21 -14.08
C GLY A 31 3.74 -8.44 -15.00
N MET A 32 2.83 -8.38 -15.96
CA MET A 32 2.58 -9.47 -16.91
C MET A 32 3.80 -9.74 -17.82
N PRO A 33 4.04 -11.00 -18.23
CA PRO A 33 5.02 -11.29 -19.27
C PRO A 33 4.63 -10.61 -20.58
N ARG A 34 5.63 -10.13 -21.33
CA ARG A 34 5.41 -9.55 -22.66
C ARG A 34 5.34 -10.64 -23.71
N LEU A 35 4.30 -10.57 -24.56
CA LEU A 35 4.10 -11.54 -25.63
C LEU A 35 5.28 -11.49 -26.62
N HIS A 36 5.74 -12.66 -27.06
CA HIS A 36 6.90 -12.83 -27.96
C HIS A 36 8.22 -12.26 -27.45
N GLN A 37 8.33 -11.91 -26.17
CA GLN A 37 9.56 -11.41 -25.54
C GLN A 37 9.88 -12.22 -24.28
N PRO A 38 10.46 -13.42 -24.42
CA PRO A 38 10.83 -14.25 -23.29
C PRO A 38 11.71 -13.50 -22.28
N GLY A 39 11.38 -13.61 -20.99
CA GLY A 39 12.11 -12.94 -19.91
C GLY A 39 11.82 -11.45 -19.72
N GLN A 40 11.02 -10.82 -20.60
CA GLN A 40 10.56 -9.45 -20.39
C GLN A 40 9.21 -9.41 -19.69
N TYR A 41 9.13 -8.59 -18.64
CA TYR A 41 7.92 -8.40 -17.84
C TYR A 41 7.56 -6.92 -17.80
N GLY A 42 6.26 -6.64 -17.71
CA GLY A 42 5.75 -5.32 -17.39
C GLY A 42 5.96 -4.97 -15.91
N ASP A 43 5.35 -3.86 -15.51
CA ASP A 43 5.41 -3.38 -14.12
C ASP A 43 4.10 -3.69 -13.40
N LEU A 44 4.19 -3.94 -12.10
CA LEU A 44 3.03 -4.02 -11.21
C LEU A 44 2.87 -2.70 -10.47
N TYR A 45 1.66 -2.15 -10.49
CA TYR A 45 1.33 -0.92 -9.78
C TYR A 45 0.50 -1.25 -8.53
N ALA A 46 1.08 -1.02 -7.36
CA ALA A 46 0.44 -1.24 -6.07
C ALA A 46 -0.11 0.09 -5.53
N LYS A 47 -1.43 0.24 -5.50
CA LYS A 47 -2.11 1.42 -4.92
C LYS A 47 -2.38 1.20 -3.44
N VAL A 48 -1.98 2.15 -2.61
CA VAL A 48 -2.27 2.13 -1.18
C VAL A 48 -3.73 2.55 -0.96
N GLU A 49 -4.44 1.77 -0.15
CA GLU A 49 -5.78 2.07 0.33
C GLU A 49 -5.77 2.03 1.86
N ALA A 50 -5.88 3.21 2.48
CA ALA A 50 -6.07 3.32 3.92
C ALA A 50 -7.54 3.05 4.26
N ARG A 51 -7.80 1.92 4.93
CA ARG A 51 -9.14 1.55 5.39
C ARG A 51 -9.37 2.09 6.79
N LEU A 52 -10.35 2.99 6.91
CA LEU A 52 -10.74 3.54 8.21
C LEU A 52 -11.64 2.54 8.95
N PRO A 53 -11.43 2.34 10.26
CA PRO A 53 -12.30 1.49 11.08
C PRO A 53 -13.71 2.07 11.16
N THR A 54 -14.73 1.22 11.01
CA THR A 54 -16.14 1.62 11.05
C THR A 54 -16.76 1.62 12.45
N ARG A 55 -16.13 0.92 13.39
CA ARG A 55 -16.53 0.87 14.80
C ARG A 55 -15.32 1.14 15.67
N LEU A 56 -15.46 2.10 16.58
CA LEU A 56 -14.42 2.49 17.51
C LEU A 56 -14.90 2.18 18.93
N THR A 57 -14.00 1.62 19.73
CA THR A 57 -14.12 1.61 21.19
C THR A 57 -13.95 3.03 21.74
N ASP A 58 -14.39 3.27 22.97
CA ASP A 58 -14.26 4.59 23.62
C ASP A 58 -12.80 5.04 23.66
N ARG A 59 -11.89 4.13 24.04
CA ARG A 59 -10.46 4.42 24.07
C ARG A 59 -9.88 4.77 22.71
N GLN A 60 -10.32 4.11 21.63
CA GLN A 60 -9.86 4.46 20.28
C GLN A 60 -10.36 5.84 19.85
N ARG A 61 -11.61 6.19 20.19
CA ARG A 61 -12.17 7.51 19.90
C ARG A 61 -11.41 8.62 20.61
N GLU A 62 -11.08 8.43 21.89
CA GLU A 62 -10.27 9.39 22.66
C GLU A 62 -8.93 9.70 21.97
N LEU A 63 -8.22 8.68 21.49
CA LEU A 63 -6.93 8.86 20.81
C LEU A 63 -7.06 9.63 19.49
N PHE A 64 -8.12 9.40 18.72
CA PHE A 64 -8.37 10.18 17.51
C PHE A 64 -8.70 11.65 17.82
N GLU A 65 -9.45 11.91 18.89
CA GLU A 65 -9.75 13.27 19.34
C GLU A 65 -8.52 14.02 19.85
N GLU A 66 -7.63 13.33 20.57
CA GLU A 66 -6.34 13.87 21.00
C GLU A 66 -5.46 14.21 19.80
N LEU A 67 -5.36 13.29 18.82
CA LEU A 67 -4.63 13.53 17.59
C LEU A 67 -5.18 14.77 16.85
N ARG A 68 -6.52 14.89 16.74
CA ARG A 68 -7.18 16.04 16.09
C ARG A 68 -6.76 17.37 16.72
N LYS A 69 -6.72 17.44 18.06
CA LYS A 69 -6.30 18.65 18.80
C LYS A 69 -4.85 19.04 18.54
N LEU A 70 -3.95 18.07 18.40
CA LEU A 70 -2.52 18.31 18.14
C LEU A 70 -2.24 18.69 16.67
N SER A 71 -3.11 18.27 15.75
CA SER A 71 -2.98 18.55 14.32
C SER A 71 -3.77 19.77 13.83
N SER A 72 -4.48 20.45 14.73
CA SER A 72 -5.22 21.70 14.45
C SER A 72 -4.39 22.91 14.85
#